data_AF-A0A5M9QUN4-F1
#
_entry.id   AF-A0A5M9QUN4-F1
#
_cell.length_a   1.000
_cell.length_b   1.000
_cell.length_c   1.000
_cell.angle_alpha   90.00
_cell.angle_beta   90.00
_cell.angle_gamma   90.00
#
_symmetry.space_group_name_H-M   'P 1'
#
loop_
_entity.id
_entity.type
_entity.pdbx_description
1 polymer ?
#
loop_
_entity_poly.entity_id
_entity_poly.type
_entity_poly.pdbx_seq_one_letter_code
_entity_poly.pdbx_strand_id
1 'polypeptide(L)' 'MTKQEKAVVNMANFLQAQSLLLLEKLNEQDSDNLDAETNLCEELHEHAESLHRRLNAKLGEE' A
#
# COMPACT_ATOMS: atom_id res chain seq x y z
N MET A 1 15.81 6.30 14.02
CA MET A 1 14.38 6.69 13.84
C MET A 1 13.74 7.23 15.11
N THR A 2 13.15 8.43 15.02
CA THR A 2 12.27 9.03 16.03
C THR A 2 10.88 8.39 16.08
N LYS A 3 10.09 8.70 17.13
CA LYS A 3 8.69 8.24 17.23
C LYS A 3 7.81 8.74 16.09
N GLN A 4 8.02 9.97 15.63
CA GLN A 4 7.24 10.56 14.53
C GLN A 4 7.58 9.90 13.19
N GLU A 5 8.87 9.68 12.92
CA GLU A 5 9.33 8.96 11.73
C GLU A 5 8.77 7.53 11.69
N LYS A 6 8.79 6.84 12.85
CA LYS A 6 8.22 5.49 12.97
C LYS A 6 6.72 5.47 12.71
N ALA A 7 5.98 6.48 13.15
CA ALA A 7 4.56 6.60 12.85
C ALA A 7 4.31 6.73 11.34
N VAL A 8 5.10 7.55 10.64
CA VAL A 8 4.96 7.74 9.19
C VAL A 8 5.26 6.46 8.41
N VAL A 9 6.34 5.75 8.74
CA VAL A 9 6.68 4.45 8.12
C VAL A 9 5.58 3.43 8.38
N ASN A 10 5.09 3.33 9.62
CA ASN A 10 4.02 2.40 9.98
C ASN A 10 2.71 2.69 9.23
N MET A 11 2.36 3.97 9.03
CA MET A 11 1.18 4.34 8.25
C MET A 11 1.32 3.93 6.78
N ALA A 12 2.49 4.11 6.18
CA ALA A 12 2.74 3.67 4.80
C ALA A 12 2.67 2.13 4.67
N ASN A 13 3.24 1.40 5.62
CA ASN A 13 3.14 -0.06 5.69
C ASN A 13 1.67 -0.52 5.83
N PHE A 14 0.89 0.17 6.66
CA PHE A 14 -0.54 -0.11 6.82
C PHE A 14 -1.31 0.10 5.51
N LEU A 15 -1.06 1.21 4.80
CA LEU A 15 -1.69 1.47 3.49
C LEU A 15 -1.31 0.41 2.45
N GLN A 16 -0.04 -0.03 2.42
CA GLN A 16 0.39 -1.12 1.56
C GLN A 16 -0.38 -2.42 1.86
N ALA A 17 -0.53 -2.78 3.13
CA ALA A 17 -1.25 -3.99 3.54
C ALA A 17 -2.76 -3.89 3.23
N GLN A 18 -3.39 -2.74 3.46
CA GLN A 18 -4.82 -2.55 3.20
C GLN A 18 -5.15 -2.52 1.71
N SER A 19 -4.29 -1.91 0.87
CA SER A 19 -4.47 -1.94 -0.59
C SER A 19 -4.34 -3.36 -1.15
N LEU A 20 -3.42 -4.17 -0.64
CA LEU A 20 -3.31 -5.58 -1.03
C LEU A 20 -4.55 -6.38 -0.64
N LEU A 21 -5.02 -6.23 0.60
CA LEU A 21 -6.23 -6.91 1.07
C LEU A 21 -7.47 -6.51 0.25
N LEU A 22 -7.58 -5.23 -0.11
CA LEU A 22 -8.67 -4.76 -0.98
C LEU A 22 -8.56 -5.39 -2.37
N LEU A 23 -7.36 -5.46 -2.95
CA LEU A 23 -7.13 -6.08 -4.26
C LEU A 23 -7.51 -7.57 -4.24
N GLU A 24 -7.12 -8.31 -3.20
CA GLU A 24 -7.55 -9.70 -3.00
C GLU A 24 -9.08 -9.82 -2.95
N LYS A 25 -9.75 -8.93 -2.21
CA LYS A 25 -11.22 -8.92 -2.10
C LYS A 25 -11.91 -8.56 -3.39
N LEU A 26 -11.35 -7.64 -4.19
CA LEU A 26 -11.86 -7.30 -5.52
C LEU A 26 -11.73 -8.48 -6.48
N ASN A 27 -10.57 -9.15 -6.49
CA ASN A 27 -10.35 -10.36 -7.29
C ASN A 27 -11.29 -11.51 -6.89
N GLU A 28 -11.61 -11.67 -5.59
CA GLU A 28 -12.57 -12.67 -5.12
C GLU A 28 -14.01 -12.41 -5.61
N GLN A 29 -14.37 -11.17 -5.93
CA GLN A 29 -15.72 -10.87 -6.45
C GLN A 29 -15.92 -11.37 -7.88
N ASP A 30 -14.84 -11.65 -8.63
CA ASP A 30 -14.86 -12.19 -10.00
C ASP A 30 -15.95 -11.56 -10.87
N SER A 31 -16.00 -10.23 -10.86
CA SER A 31 -17.07 -9.43 -11.44
C SER A 31 -16.49 -8.48 -12.48
N ASP A 32 -16.80 -8.72 -13.76
CA ASP A 32 -16.41 -7.89 -14.91
C ASP A 32 -16.75 -6.38 -14.74
N ASN A 33 -17.71 -6.05 -13.86
CA ASN A 33 -18.08 -4.66 -13.57
C ASN A 33 -17.06 -3.91 -12.69
N LEU A 34 -16.04 -4.59 -12.14
CA LEU A 34 -15.05 -4.02 -11.22
C LEU A 34 -13.63 -4.05 -11.80
N ASP A 35 -13.46 -4.33 -13.10
CA ASP A 35 -12.14 -4.41 -13.73
C ASP A 35 -11.35 -3.10 -13.59
N ALA A 36 -12.02 -1.96 -13.77
CA ALA A 36 -11.40 -0.65 -13.65
C ALA A 36 -10.95 -0.37 -12.20
N GLU A 37 -11.78 -0.72 -11.23
CA GLU A 37 -11.50 -0.58 -9.80
C GLU A 37 -10.39 -1.53 -9.34
N THR A 38 -10.33 -2.74 -9.90
CA THR A 38 -9.28 -3.72 -9.63
C THR A 38 -7.93 -3.22 -10.13
N ASN A 39 -7.89 -2.73 -11.38
CA ASN A 39 -6.69 -2.10 -11.94
C ASN A 39 -6.26 -0.87 -11.13
N LEU A 40 -7.21 -0.01 -10.71
CA LEU A 40 -6.92 1.13 -9.86
C LEU A 40 -6.36 0.70 -8.49
N CYS A 41 -6.88 -0.38 -7.91
CA CYS A 41 -6.41 -0.92 -6.64
C CYS A 41 -5.01 -1.53 -6.75
N GLU A 42 -4.67 -2.12 -7.89
CA GLU A 42 -3.32 -2.60 -8.21
C GLU A 42 -2.31 -1.43 -8.28
N GLU A 43 -2.62 -0.37 -9.03
CA GLU A 43 -1.78 0.84 -9.09
C GLU A 43 -1.60 1.49 -7.70
N LEU A 44 -2.68 1.55 -6.92
CA LEU A 44 -2.64 2.05 -5.55
C LEU A 44 -1.71 1.21 -4.66
N HIS A 45 -1.74 -0.11 -4.81
CA HIS A 45 -0.86 -1.02 -4.07
C HIS A 45 0.62 -0.78 -4.42
N GLU A 46 0.95 -0.69 -5.71
CA GLU A 46 2.31 -0.39 -6.17
C GLU A 46 2.82 0.96 -5.63
N HIS A 47 1.96 1.98 -5.64
CA HIS A 47 2.29 3.30 -5.09
C HIS A 47 2.49 3.26 -3.57
N ALA A 48 1.65 2.53 -2.84
CA ALA A 48 1.78 2.35 -1.40
C ALA A 48 3.07 1.59 -1.03
N GLU A 49 3.41 0.54 -1.77
CA GLU A 49 4.67 -0.19 -1.60
C GLU A 49 5.88 0.71 -1.88
N SER A 50 5.87 1.45 -3.01
CA SER A 50 6.93 2.39 -3.37
C SER A 50 7.12 3.47 -2.31
N LEU A 51 6.02 4.02 -1.78
CA LEU A 51 6.04 5.00 -0.71
C LEU A 51 6.65 4.40 0.57
N HIS A 52 6.19 3.22 0.99
CA HIS A 52 6.73 2.54 2.17
C HIS A 52 8.23 2.27 2.04
N ARG A 53 8.68 1.73 0.90
CA ARG A 53 10.11 1.49 0.62
C ARG A 53 10.93 2.78 0.67
N ARG A 54 10.45 3.86 0.05
CA ARG A 54 11.14 5.17 0.05
C ARG A 54 11.23 5.79 1.45
N LEU A 55 10.17 5.70 2.24
CA LEU A 55 10.15 6.18 3.62
C LEU A 55 11.09 5.36 4.50
N ASN A 56 11.06 4.03 4.35
CA ASN A 56 11.93 3.15 5.13
C ASN A 56 13.41 3.35 4.76
N ALA A 57 13.74 3.58 3.48
CA ALA A 57 15.12 3.90 3.09
C ALA A 57 15.57 5.27 3.63
N LYS A 58 14.72 6.30 3.52
CA LYS A 58 15.07 7.67 3.96
C LYS A 58 15.15 7.83 5.48
N LEU A 59 14.34 7.08 6.22
CA LEU A 59 14.20 7.24 7.67
C LEU A 59 14.84 6.08 8.45
N GLY A 60 15.01 4.92 7.82
CA GLY A 60 15.57 3.71 8.42
C GLY A 60 17.08 3.56 8.26
N GLU A 61 17.73 4.38 7.43
CA GLU A 61 19.19 4.57 7.48
C GLU A 61 19.54 5.48 8.68
N GLU A 62 19.86 4.85 9.81
CA GLU A 62 20.75 5.39 10.85
C GLU A 62 22.06 4.59 10.84
#